data_AF-A0AAW8VY72-F1
#
_entry.id   AF-A0AAW8VY72-F1
#
_cell.length_a   1.000
_cell.length_b   1.000
_cell.length_c   1.000
_cell.angle_alpha   90.00
_cell.angle_beta   90.00
_cell.angle_gamma   90.00
#
_symmetry.space_group_name_H-M   'P 1'
#
loop_
_entity.id
_entity.type
_entity.pdbx_description
1 polymer ?
#
loop_
_entity_poly.entity_id
_entity_poly.type
_entity_poly.pdbx_seq_one_letter_code
_entity_poly.pdbx_strand_id
1 'polypeptide(L)'
;MRTITEPIKVLLSDEQAQALRDFVYQLTTDSISQAKRDVGASQQWLRKKKAAAYADVSEGTFAGWTKQGLVGHVINGSVLFNKHDIDFYINHNGKMK
;
A
#
# COMPACT_ATOMS: atom_id res chain seq x y z
N MET A 1 40.89 -40.62 -14.34
CA MET A 1 39.95 -40.77 -13.21
C MET A 1 39.08 -39.53 -13.16
N ARG A 2 37.77 -39.61 -13.41
CA ARG A 2 36.84 -38.47 -13.25
C ARG A 2 36.15 -38.61 -11.91
N THR A 3 36.44 -37.74 -10.96
CA THR A 3 35.70 -37.61 -9.70
C THR A 3 34.38 -36.92 -10.02
N ILE A 4 33.29 -37.67 -9.99
CA ILE A 4 31.94 -37.10 -9.99
C ILE A 4 31.69 -36.65 -8.55
N THR A 5 31.87 -35.36 -8.28
CA THR A 5 31.48 -34.76 -7.00
C THR A 5 29.97 -34.58 -7.03
N GLU A 6 29.22 -35.52 -6.47
CA GLU A 6 27.78 -35.34 -6.31
C GLU A 6 27.52 -34.14 -5.38
N PRO A 7 26.56 -33.25 -5.72
CA PRO A 7 26.23 -32.12 -4.86
C PRO A 7 25.63 -32.64 -3.55
N ILE A 8 26.16 -32.15 -2.42
CA ILE A 8 25.67 -32.48 -1.08
C ILE A 8 24.18 -32.14 -1.00
N LYS A 9 23.35 -33.16 -0.76
CA LYS A 9 21.92 -33.00 -0.49
C LYS A 9 21.71 -32.90 1.02
N VAL A 10 21.29 -31.73 1.48
CA VAL A 10 20.93 -31.51 2.88
C VAL A 10 19.49 -31.99 3.08
N LEU A 11 19.32 -33.02 3.89
CA LEU A 11 18.01 -33.49 4.33
C LEU A 11 17.67 -32.78 5.64
N LEU A 12 16.55 -32.05 5.65
CA LEU A 12 16.01 -31.43 6.85
C LEU A 12 15.19 -32.46 7.62
N SER A 13 15.30 -32.46 8.95
CA SER A 13 14.31 -33.14 9.79
C SER A 13 12.95 -32.47 9.66
N ASP A 14 11.88 -33.15 10.06
CA ASP A 14 10.52 -32.59 10.03
C ASP A 14 10.43 -31.29 10.84
N GLU A 15 11.13 -31.22 11.98
CA GLU A 15 11.22 -30.04 12.83
C GLU A 15 11.95 -28.88 12.12
N GLN A 16 13.08 -29.16 11.47
CA GLN A 16 13.82 -28.14 10.72
C GLN A 16 13.03 -27.64 9.50
N ALA A 17 12.31 -28.54 8.83
CA ALA A 17 11.44 -28.20 7.72
C ALA A 17 10.25 -27.33 8.20
N GLN A 18 9.70 -27.60 9.39
CA GLN A 18 8.64 -26.79 9.99
C GLN A 18 9.16 -25.40 10.39
N ALA A 19 10.29 -25.32 11.08
CA ALA A 19 10.92 -24.06 11.44
C ALA A 19 11.23 -23.19 10.21
N LEU A 20 11.65 -23.81 9.10
CA LEU A 20 11.87 -23.11 7.84
C LEU A 20 10.56 -22.58 7.25
N ARG A 21 9.48 -23.36 7.27
CA ARG A 21 8.14 -22.92 6.80
C ARG A 21 7.65 -21.72 7.62
N ASP A 22 7.76 -21.80 8.94
CA ASP A 22 7.33 -20.74 9.85
C ASP A 22 8.15 -19.46 9.64
N PHE A 23 9.47 -19.60 9.46
CA PHE A 23 10.35 -18.48 9.14
C PHE A 23 9.97 -17.80 7.81
N VAL A 24 9.75 -18.58 6.74
CA VAL A 24 9.34 -18.02 5.44
C VAL A 24 8.00 -17.32 5.53
N TYR A 25 7.03 -17.91 6.24
CA TYR A 25 5.72 -17.31 6.45
C TYR A 25 5.83 -15.99 7.22
N GLN A 26 6.60 -15.97 8.31
CA GLN A 26 6.79 -14.78 9.13
C GLN A 26 7.50 -13.68 8.33
N LEU A 27 8.60 -14.00 7.64
CA LEU A 27 9.33 -13.06 6.80
C LEU A 27 8.42 -12.43 5.72
N THR A 28 7.58 -13.25 5.08
CA THR A 28 6.63 -12.77 4.05
C THR A 28 5.60 -11.83 4.67
N THR A 29 5.04 -12.21 5.82
CA THR A 29 4.05 -11.40 6.55
C THR A 29 4.62 -10.07 7.02
N ASP A 30 5.85 -10.09 7.54
CA ASP A 30 6.56 -8.90 7.99
C ASP A 30 6.89 -7.97 6.82
N SER A 31 7.33 -8.53 5.68
CA SER A 31 7.62 -7.76 4.47
C SER A 31 6.36 -7.08 3.92
N ILE A 32 5.23 -7.78 3.89
CA ILE A 32 3.93 -7.21 3.48
C ILE A 32 3.50 -6.12 4.47
N SER A 33 3.65 -6.36 5.77
CA SER A 33 3.28 -5.40 6.81
C SER A 33 4.15 -4.15 6.75
N GLN A 34 5.45 -4.32 6.52
CA GLN A 34 6.40 -3.22 6.33
C GLN A 34 6.07 -2.43 5.06
N ALA A 35 5.83 -3.10 3.93
CA ALA A 35 5.41 -2.44 2.70
C ALA A 35 4.11 -1.64 2.88
N LYS A 36 3.12 -2.17 3.61
CA LYS A 36 1.90 -1.43 3.98
C LYS A 36 2.19 -0.23 4.87
N ARG A 37 3.12 -0.34 5.83
CA ARG A 37 3.56 0.78 6.66
C ARG A 37 4.31 1.83 5.86
N ASP A 38 5.15 1.44 4.92
CA ASP A 38 5.92 2.36 4.08
C ASP A 38 5.01 3.05 3.04
N VAL A 39 4.01 2.34 2.51
CA VAL A 39 2.92 2.92 1.72
C VAL A 39 2.04 3.83 2.59
N GLY A 40 1.77 3.48 3.85
CA GLY A 40 1.10 4.35 4.83
C GLY A 40 1.91 5.59 5.22
N ALA A 41 3.24 5.47 5.24
CA ALA A 41 4.20 6.55 5.44
C ALA A 41 4.36 7.42 4.18
N SER A 42 3.87 6.98 3.02
CA SER A 42 3.78 7.77 1.80
C SER A 42 2.70 8.85 1.95
N GLN A 43 3.08 9.98 2.56
CA GLN A 43 2.32 11.23 2.69
C GLN A 43 0.79 11.06 2.52
N GLN A 44 0.12 10.62 3.58
CA GLN A 44 -1.34 10.35 3.62
C GLN A 44 -2.18 11.56 3.18
N TRP A 45 -1.65 12.77 3.38
CA TRP A 45 -2.32 14.04 3.13
C TRP A 45 -1.76 14.73 1.90
N LEU A 46 -2.61 14.92 0.89
CA LEU A 46 -2.25 15.48 -0.40
C LEU A 46 -2.84 16.88 -0.59
N ARG A 47 -2.05 17.78 -1.18
CA ARG A 47 -2.58 19.04 -1.76
C ARG A 47 -3.42 18.72 -2.99
N LYS A 48 -4.37 19.60 -3.36
CA LYS A 48 -5.29 19.42 -4.49
C LYS A 48 -4.64 18.86 -5.76
N LYS A 49 -3.53 19.45 -6.22
CA LYS A 49 -2.81 18.99 -7.43
C LYS A 49 -2.32 17.55 -7.32
N LYS A 50 -1.72 17.19 -6.17
CA LYS A 50 -1.26 15.81 -5.92
C LYS A 50 -2.44 14.84 -5.72
N ALA A 51 -3.53 15.32 -5.13
CA ALA A 51 -4.75 14.51 -4.92
C ALA A 51 -5.44 14.19 -6.26
N ALA A 52 -5.54 15.17 -7.16
CA ALA A 52 -6.05 14.96 -8.51
C ALA A 52 -5.18 13.97 -9.31
N ALA A 53 -3.85 14.11 -9.22
CA ALA A 53 -2.91 13.18 -9.83
C ALA A 53 -3.00 11.77 -9.22
N TYR A 54 -3.19 11.66 -7.90
CA TYR A 54 -3.38 10.37 -7.22
C TYR A 54 -4.64 9.65 -7.69
N ALA A 55 -5.73 10.38 -7.89
CA ALA A 55 -7.01 9.85 -8.40
C ALA A 55 -7.04 9.67 -9.94
N ASP A 56 -5.93 9.95 -10.63
CA ASP A 56 -5.80 9.92 -12.10
C ASP A 56 -6.88 10.72 -12.85
N VAL A 57 -7.17 11.94 -12.37
CA VAL A 57 -8.14 12.85 -12.99
C VAL A 57 -7.60 14.27 -13.13
N SER A 58 -8.21 15.07 -14.00
CA SER A 58 -7.88 16.49 -14.12
C SER A 58 -8.17 17.26 -12.81
N GLU A 59 -7.43 18.34 -12.56
CA GLU A 59 -7.69 19.21 -11.39
C GLU A 59 -9.11 19.82 -11.38
N GLY A 60 -9.71 20.01 -12.56
CA GLY A 60 -11.08 20.47 -12.72
C GLY A 60 -12.10 19.41 -12.30
N THR A 61 -11.91 18.17 -12.75
CA THR A 61 -12.72 17.01 -12.34
C THR A 61 -12.66 16.81 -10.82
N PHE A 62 -11.45 16.80 -10.25
CA PHE A 62 -11.27 16.65 -8.80
C PHE A 62 -11.91 17.80 -8.02
N ALA A 63 -11.83 19.04 -8.51
CA ALA A 63 -12.55 20.17 -7.94
C ALA A 63 -14.08 19.97 -7.99
N GLY A 64 -14.59 19.33 -9.04
CA GLY A 64 -15.99 18.90 -9.14
C GLY A 64 -16.36 17.95 -8.00
N TRP A 65 -15.53 16.94 -7.72
CA TRP A 65 -15.76 15.99 -6.63
C TRP A 65 -15.82 16.68 -5.26
N THR A 66 -14.97 17.67 -5.01
CA THR A 66 -15.03 18.45 -3.74
C THR A 66 -16.32 19.23 -3.58
N LYS A 67 -16.95 19.67 -4.68
CA LYS A 67 -18.26 20.32 -4.65
C LYS A 67 -19.41 19.32 -4.48
N GLN A 68 -19.17 18.06 -4.85
CA GLN A 68 -20.14 16.97 -4.83
C GLN A 68 -20.13 16.16 -3.52
N GLY A 69 -19.12 16.36 -2.67
CA GLY A 69 -19.10 15.80 -1.31
C GLY A 69 -17.76 15.23 -0.87
N LEU A 70 -16.74 15.13 -1.74
CA LEU A 70 -15.41 14.72 -1.32
C LEU A 70 -14.83 15.72 -0.30
N VAL A 71 -14.47 15.22 0.88
CA VAL A 71 -14.04 16.06 2.00
C VAL A 71 -12.61 16.56 1.79
N GLY A 72 -12.44 17.89 1.86
CA GLY A 72 -11.15 18.56 1.96
C GLY A 72 -10.99 19.21 3.32
N HIS A 73 -9.84 18.98 3.96
CA HIS A 73 -9.53 19.54 5.29
C HIS A 73 -8.76 20.85 5.13
N VAL A 74 -9.28 21.92 5.74
CA VAL A 74 -8.65 23.24 5.70
C VAL A 74 -7.88 23.47 6.99
N ILE A 75 -6.56 23.66 6.88
CA ILE A 75 -5.67 23.96 8.01
C ILE A 75 -4.88 25.21 7.64
N ASN A 76 -5.04 26.32 8.35
CA ASN A 76 -4.32 27.59 8.12
C ASN A 76 -4.32 28.03 6.63
N GLY A 77 -5.50 28.05 5.99
CA GLY A 77 -5.66 28.46 4.58
C GLY A 77 -5.22 27.42 3.55
N SER A 78 -4.82 26.24 4.02
CA SER A 78 -4.19 25.20 3.24
C SER A 78 -5.10 23.98 3.17
N VAL A 79 -5.57 23.61 1.97
CA VAL A 79 -6.47 22.45 1.78
C VAL A 79 -5.65 21.16 1.62
N LEU A 80 -6.03 20.13 2.35
CA LEU A 80 -5.43 18.79 2.31
C LEU A 80 -6.53 17.72 2.15
N PHE A 81 -6.20 16.65 1.43
CA PHE A 81 -7.09 15.52 1.17
C PHE A 81 -6.43 14.25 1.67
N ASN A 82 -7.18 13.44 2.43
CA ASN A 82 -6.72 12.12 2.84
C ASN A 82 -6.87 11.15 1.66
N LYS A 83 -5.84 10.34 1.37
CA LYS A 83 -5.94 9.28 0.36
C LYS A 83 -7.10 8.32 0.63
N HIS A 84 -7.34 7.96 1.88
CA HIS A 84 -8.45 7.10 2.29
C HIS A 84 -9.80 7.66 1.84
N ASP A 85 -10.04 8.96 2.01
CA ASP A 85 -11.33 9.57 1.67
C ASP A 85 -11.51 9.69 0.15
N ILE A 86 -10.41 9.88 -0.58
CA ILE A 86 -10.40 9.83 -2.05
C ILE A 86 -10.78 8.43 -2.52
N ASP A 87 -10.13 7.39 -1.98
CA ASP A 87 -10.40 6.00 -2.34
C ASP A 87 -11.84 5.61 -1.96
N PHE A 88 -12.30 6.02 -0.78
CA PHE A 88 -13.68 5.81 -0.35
C PHE A 88 -14.67 6.43 -1.33
N TYR A 89 -14.47 7.69 -1.71
CA TYR A 89 -15.32 8.39 -2.65
C TYR A 89 -15.40 7.69 -4.01
N ILE A 90 -14.25 7.24 -4.52
CA ILE A 90 -14.16 6.49 -5.78
C ILE A 90 -14.92 5.16 -5.67
N ASN A 91 -14.64 4.38 -4.63
CA ASN A 91 -15.25 3.06 -4.42
C ASN A 91 -16.76 3.11 -4.16
N HIS A 92 -17.28 4.26 -3.73
CA HIS A 92 -18.71 4.48 -3.47
C HIS A 92 -19.40 5.34 -4.54
N ASN A 93 -18.82 5.44 -5.74
CA ASN A 93 -19.40 6.16 -6.89
C ASN A 93 -19.75 7.62 -6.56
N GLY A 94 -18.86 8.30 -5.84
CA GLY A 94 -19.00 9.71 -5.49
C GLY A 94 -19.87 10.00 -4.27
N LYS A 95 -20.05 9.03 -3.37
CA LYS A 95 -20.82 9.17 -2.13
C LYS A 95 -19.91 9.02 -0.92
N MET A 96 -20.07 9.89 0.08
CA MET A 96 -19.33 9.85 1.36
C MET A 96 -20.22 9.36 2.52
N LYS A 97 -20.99 8.27 2.31
CA LYS A 97 -21.93 7.73 3.32
C LYS A 97 -21.52 6.36 3.80
#